data_AF-A0A5C6M598-F1
#
_entry.id   AF-A0A5C6M598-F1
#
_cell.length_a   1.000
_cell.length_b   1.000
_cell.length_c   1.000
_cell.angle_alpha   90.00
_cell.angle_beta   90.00
_cell.angle_gamma   90.00
#
_symmetry.space_group_name_H-M   'P 1'
#
loop_
_entity.id
_entity.type
_entity.pdbx_description
1 polymer ?
#
loop_
_entity_poly.entity_id
_entity_poly.type
_entity_poly.pdbx_seq_one_letter_code
_entity_poly.pdbx_strand_id
1 'polypeptide(L)' 'MKPKSSCAVCVDELTGRQILDPETVPTDLGLLEISLAGNYALRIRWTDNHDSGLFTWRHLRAISDALSSRPKS' A
#
# COMPACT_ATOMS: atom_id res chain seq x y z
N MET A 1 7.40 6.94 1.21
CA MET A 1 6.19 6.76 2.04
C MET A 1 5.33 5.70 1.33
N LYS A 2 5.38 4.42 1.76
CA LYS A 2 4.70 3.31 1.07
C LYS A 2 3.21 3.24 1.44
N PRO A 3 2.31 2.88 0.51
CA PRO A 3 0.87 2.91 0.72
C PRO A 3 0.47 1.86 1.77
N LYS A 4 -0.28 2.29 2.80
CA LYS A 4 -0.85 1.39 3.82
C LYS A 4 -1.70 0.30 3.14
N SER A 5 -1.28 -0.96 3.29
CA SER A 5 -2.09 -2.14 3.02
C SER A 5 -2.61 -2.71 4.36
N SER A 6 -3.88 -3.10 4.41
CA SER A 6 -4.51 -3.66 5.63
C SER A 6 -4.25 -5.16 5.79
N CYS A 7 -3.09 -5.68 5.39
CA CYS A 7 -2.77 -7.08 5.62
C CYS A 7 -2.11 -7.26 6.99
N ALA A 8 -2.41 -8.38 7.65
CA ALA A 8 -1.84 -8.80 8.95
C ALA A 8 -0.30 -8.80 8.99
N VAL A 9 0.33 -8.82 7.81
CA VAL A 9 1.78 -8.80 7.62
C VAL A 9 2.34 -7.37 7.64
N CYS A 10 1.56 -6.36 7.22
CA CYS A 10 2.00 -4.97 7.20
C CYS A 10 1.55 -4.18 8.43
N VAL A 11 0.46 -4.57 9.06
CA VAL A 11 -0.19 -3.85 10.15
C VAL A 11 -0.65 -4.85 11.20
N ASP A 12 -0.29 -4.58 12.46
CA ASP A 12 -0.73 -5.38 13.61
C ASP A 12 -2.24 -5.28 13.73
N GLU A 13 -2.93 -6.42 13.68
CA GLU A 13 -4.40 -6.46 13.65
C GLU A 13 -5.02 -6.00 14.99
N LEU A 14 -4.29 -6.08 16.10
CA LEU A 14 -4.75 -5.69 17.44
C LEU A 14 -4.52 -4.21 17.75
N THR A 15 -3.42 -3.64 17.25
CA THR A 15 -2.98 -2.27 17.60
C THR A 15 -3.06 -1.30 16.43
N GLY A 16 -3.28 -1.79 15.21
CA GLY A 16 -3.33 -0.97 13.99
C GLY A 16 -1.98 -0.33 13.63
N ARG A 17 -0.90 -0.75 14.27
CA ARG A 17 0.46 -0.21 14.03
C ARG A 17 1.07 -0.89 12.83
N GLN A 18 1.74 -0.12 11.98
CA GLN A 18 2.48 -0.67 10.86
C GLN A 18 3.65 -1.50 11.39
N ILE A 19 3.61 -2.82 11.19
CA ILE A 19 4.70 -3.75 11.56
C ILE A 19 5.75 -3.81 10.43
N LEU A 20 5.39 -3.42 9.21
CA LEU A 20 6.32 -3.49 8.09
C LEU A 20 7.51 -2.55 8.29
N ASP A 21 8.69 -3.15 8.46
CA ASP A 21 9.97 -2.45 8.42
C ASP A 21 10.29 -2.10 6.96
N PRO A 22 10.37 -0.81 6.59
CA PRO A 22 10.67 -0.40 5.22
C PRO A 22 12.00 -0.93 4.68
N GLU A 23 12.96 -1.27 5.54
CA GLU A 23 14.27 -1.85 5.17
C GLU A 23 14.15 -3.32 4.74
N THR A 24 13.11 -4.02 5.19
CA THR A 24 12.87 -5.43 4.83
C THR A 24 12.17 -5.58 3.48
N VAL A 25 11.76 -4.47 2.85
CA VAL A 25 11.10 -4.53 1.57
C VAL A 25 12.12 -4.77 0.46
N PRO A 26 11.98 -5.84 -0.35
CA PRO A 26 12.93 -6.17 -1.39
C PRO A 26 13.15 -4.98 -2.35
N THR A 27 14.40 -4.74 -2.73
CA THR A 27 14.75 -3.68 -3.68
C THR A 27 14.23 -3.98 -5.09
N ASP A 28 13.94 -5.25 -5.39
CA ASP A 28 13.37 -5.78 -6.62
C ASP A 28 11.84 -5.95 -6.57
N LEU A 29 11.16 -5.20 -5.70
CA LEU A 29 9.70 -5.22 -5.61
C LEU A 29 9.08 -4.77 -6.94
N GLY A 30 8.54 -5.72 -7.68
CA GLY A 30 7.86 -5.54 -8.95
C GLY A 30 6.35 -5.62 -8.81
N LEU A 31 5.65 -4.90 -9.68
CA LEU A 31 4.21 -4.96 -9.82
C LEU A 31 3.85 -6.15 -10.73
N LEU A 32 3.12 -7.13 -10.22
CA LEU A 32 2.63 -8.26 -11.02
C LEU A 32 1.31 -7.93 -11.72
N GLU A 33 0.38 -7.31 -11.01
CA GLU A 33 -0.96 -7.03 -11.54
C GLU A 33 -1.66 -5.92 -10.80
N ILE A 34 -2.50 -5.17 -11.53
CA ILE A 34 -3.51 -4.27 -10.97
C ILE A 34 -4.88 -4.68 -11.50
N SER A 35 -5.84 -4.86 -10.61
CA SER A 35 -7.25 -5.11 -10.97
C SER A 35 -8.20 -4.22 -10.17
N LEU A 36 -9.38 -3.95 -10.75
CA LEU A 36 -10.46 -3.32 -10.02
C LEU A 36 -11.08 -4.31 -9.03
N ALA A 37 -11.30 -3.85 -7.81
CA ALA A 37 -12.06 -4.56 -6.81
C ALA A 37 -13.41 -3.84 -6.64
N GLY A 38 -14.38 -4.29 -7.45
CA GLY A 38 -15.65 -3.59 -7.59
C GLY A 38 -15.44 -2.14 -8.04
N ASN A 39 -16.26 -1.22 -7.51
CA ASN A 39 -16.20 0.20 -7.87
C ASN A 39 -15.54 1.09 -6.79
N TYR A 40 -14.82 0.51 -5.83
CA TYR A 40 -14.37 1.25 -4.64
C TYR A 40 -12.88 1.14 -4.33
N ALA A 41 -12.16 0.21 -4.96
CA ALA A 41 -10.76 -0.03 -4.68
C ALA A 41 -9.99 -0.63 -5.87
N LEU A 42 -8.67 -0.47 -5.83
CA LEU A 42 -7.72 -1.25 -6.61
C LEU A 42 -7.20 -2.42 -5.77
N ARG A 43 -6.99 -3.56 -6.41
CA ARG A 43 -6.22 -4.69 -5.86
C ARG A 43 -4.90 -4.76 -6.61
N ILE A 44 -3.79 -4.83 -5.88
CA ILE A 44 -2.44 -4.83 -6.45
C ILE A 44 -1.72 -6.10 -5.98
N ARG A 45 -1.09 -6.82 -6.93
CA ARG A 45 -0.23 -7.96 -6.64
C ARG A 45 1.23 -7.59 -6.88
N TRP A 46 2.11 -8.00 -5.96
CA TRP A 46 3.55 -7.74 -6.02
C TRP A 46 4.35 -9.03 -6.19
N THR A 47 5.58 -8.91 -6.71
CA THR A 47 6.47 -10.05 -7.02
C THR A 47 6.94 -10.82 -5.80
N ASP A 48 6.95 -10.19 -4.63
CA ASP A 48 7.40 -10.77 -3.36
C ASP A 48 6.32 -11.64 -2.68
N ASN A 49 5.32 -12.08 -3.46
CA ASN A 49 4.17 -12.86 -2.99
C ASN A 49 3.34 -12.14 -1.91
N HIS A 50 3.54 -10.83 -1.70
CA HIS A 50 2.56 -10.02 -0.98
C HIS A 50 1.37 -9.75 -1.91
N ASP A 51 0.23 -10.36 -1.60
CA ASP A 51 -1.04 -10.19 -2.34
C ASP A 51 -1.79 -8.89 -1.96
N SER A 52 -1.01 -7.90 -1.55
CA SER A 52 -1.38 -6.91 -0.55
C SER A 52 -2.58 -6.03 -0.92
N GLY A 53 -3.75 -6.37 -0.40
CA GLY A 53 -4.74 -5.40 0.09
C GLY A 53 -5.54 -4.60 -0.94
N LEU A 54 -6.70 -4.16 -0.49
CA LEU A 54 -7.60 -3.28 -1.24
C LEU A 54 -7.22 -1.82 -1.01
N PHE A 55 -6.76 -1.14 -2.06
CA PHE A 55 -6.46 0.28 -2.06
C PHE A 55 -7.72 1.06 -2.45
N THR A 56 -8.50 1.47 -1.46
CA THR A 56 -9.70 2.25 -1.70
C THR A 56 -9.37 3.61 -2.34
N TRP A 57 -10.29 4.15 -3.15
CA TRP A 57 -10.12 5.48 -3.74
C TRP A 57 -9.87 6.58 -2.71
N ARG A 58 -10.50 6.47 -1.54
CA ARG A 58 -10.31 7.41 -0.42
C ARG A 58 -8.86 7.37 0.08
N HIS A 59 -8.30 6.18 0.23
CA HIS A 59 -6.92 6.00 0.67
C HIS A 59 -5.91 6.55 -0.36
N LEU A 60 -6.11 6.24 -1.64
CA LEU A 60 -5.28 6.75 -2.72
C LEU A 60 -5.31 8.28 -2.81
N ARG A 61 -6.48 8.90 -2.62
CA ARG A 61 -6.60 10.37 -2.54
C ARG A 61 -5.82 10.95 -1.37
N ALA A 62 -5.95 10.38 -0.17
CA ALA A 62 -5.21 10.85 1.00
C ALA A 62 -3.67 10.79 0.77
N ILE A 63 -3.18 9.76 0.07
CA ILE A 63 -1.78 9.68 -0.32
C ILE A 63 -1.42 10.78 -1.34
N SER A 64 -2.26 10.99 -2.36
CA SER A 64 -2.06 12.05 -3.36
C SER A 64 -1.98 13.44 -2.74
N ASP A 65 -2.88 13.75 -1.80
CA ASP A 65 -2.92 15.04 -1.11
C ASP A 65 -1.66 15.24 -0.24
N ALA A 66 -1.24 14.19 0.47
CA ALA A 66 -0.01 14.21 1.26
C ALA A 66 1.26 14.36 0.40
N LEU A 67 1.26 13.84 -0.83
CA LEU A 67 2.38 14.02 -1.76
C LEU A 67 2.38 15.41 -2.40
N SER A 68 1.20 15.95 -2.70
CA SER A 68 1.05 17.26 -3.35
C SER A 68 1.39 18.44 -2.42
N SER A 69 1.25 18.24 -1.11
CA SER A 69 1.62 19.22 -0.08
C SER A 69 3.11 19.22 0.27
N ARG A 70 3.90 18.31 -0.30
CA ARG A 70 5.35 18.26 -0.07
C ARG A 70 6.03 19.34 -0.95
N PRO A 71 6.88 20.22 -0.38
CA PRO A 71 7.64 21.15 -1.19
C PRO A 71 8.51 20.37 -2.18
N LYS A 72 8.41 20.70 -3.47
CA LYS A 72 9.32 20.17 -4.48
C LYS A 72 10.72 20.68 -4.14
N SER A 73 11.62 19.76 -3.79
CA SER A 73 13.05 20.03 -3.72
C SER A 73 13.61 20.32 -5.11
#